data_AF-A0A350J729-F1
#
_entry.id   AF-A0A350J729-F1
#
_cell.length_a   1.000
_cell.length_b   1.000
_cell.length_c   1.000
_cell.angle_alpha   90.00
_cell.angle_beta   90.00
_cell.angle_gamma   90.00
#
_symmetry.space_group_name_H-M   'P 1'
#
loop_
_entity.id
_entity.type
_entity.pdbx_description
1 polymer ?
#
loop_
_entity_poly.entity_id
_entity_poly.type
_entity_poly.pdbx_seq_one_letter_code
_entity_poly.pdbx_strand_id
1 'polypeptide(L)'
;GEKNLIDIVRSNTGNRNMELVHRIDMNTGGLVMLAKDKRALEDAIALFKNDLLIKRYRCIVTGRPEEGETVICEDDAIMREVSAFLEKTRDGKVYIHDVQREGDLPVTTRYRILEEFKGAGLTEIECELVTGRTHQIRAQFAHLG
;
A
#
# COMPACT_ATOMS: atom_id res chain seq x y z
N GLY A 1 10.57 -4.28 27.02
CA GLY A 1 10.51 -3.94 25.59
C GLY A 1 9.16 -3.34 25.30
N GLU A 2 9.08 -2.41 24.37
CA GLU A 2 7.82 -1.83 23.90
C GLU A 2 6.96 -2.93 23.27
N LYS A 3 5.69 -3.02 23.66
CA LYS A 3 4.77 -4.05 23.12
C LYS A 3 4.36 -3.65 21.71
N ASN A 4 4.50 -4.55 20.75
CA ASN A 4 4.00 -4.32 19.39
C ASN A 4 2.47 -4.55 19.33
N LEU A 5 1.86 -4.25 18.17
CA LEU A 5 0.41 -4.38 18.00
C LEU A 5 -0.12 -5.78 18.34
N ILE A 6 0.57 -6.85 17.91
CA ILE A 6 0.10 -8.22 18.15
C ILE A 6 0.19 -8.58 19.64
N ASP A 7 1.22 -8.12 20.34
CA ASP A 7 1.35 -8.31 21.80
C ASP A 7 0.20 -7.64 22.56
N ILE A 8 -0.17 -6.42 22.14
CA ILE A 8 -1.29 -5.66 22.75
C ILE A 8 -2.61 -6.39 22.51
N VAL A 9 -2.90 -6.81 21.28
CA VAL A 9 -4.16 -7.48 20.94
C VAL A 9 -4.29 -8.83 21.66
N ARG A 10 -3.23 -9.65 21.68
CA ARG A 10 -3.22 -10.92 22.41
C ARG A 10 -3.43 -10.72 23.91
N SER A 11 -2.82 -9.69 24.49
CA SER A 11 -2.99 -9.34 25.90
C SER A 11 -4.43 -8.92 26.22
N ASN A 12 -5.05 -8.10 25.37
CA ASN A 12 -6.39 -7.57 25.61
C ASN A 12 -7.49 -8.60 25.35
N THR A 13 -7.27 -9.54 24.43
CA THR A 13 -8.26 -10.57 24.06
C THR A 13 -8.09 -11.88 24.84
N GLY A 14 -6.92 -12.12 25.43
CA GLY A 14 -6.55 -13.40 26.02
C GLY A 14 -6.28 -14.51 25.00
N ASN A 15 -6.39 -14.23 23.70
CA ASN A 15 -6.17 -15.22 22.65
C ASN A 15 -4.74 -15.15 22.10
N ARG A 16 -3.89 -16.09 22.52
CA ARG A 16 -2.50 -16.18 22.05
C ARG A 16 -2.34 -16.69 20.62
N ASN A 17 -3.38 -17.28 20.04
CA ASN A 17 -3.34 -17.85 18.68
C ASN A 17 -3.61 -16.81 17.58
N MET A 18 -3.91 -15.56 17.96
CA MET A 18 -4.10 -14.50 16.96
C MET A 18 -2.78 -14.18 16.27
N GLU A 19 -2.81 -13.89 14.98
CA GLU A 19 -1.63 -13.51 14.19
C GLU A 19 -1.95 -12.36 13.24
N LEU A 20 -0.93 -11.54 12.92
CA LEU A 20 -1.05 -10.51 11.89
C LEU A 20 -1.09 -11.18 10.51
N VAL A 21 -2.10 -10.84 9.70
CA VAL A 21 -2.20 -11.35 8.32
C VAL A 21 -1.28 -10.59 7.38
N HIS A 22 -1.17 -9.27 7.58
CA HIS A 22 -0.28 -8.40 6.84
C HIS A 22 0.31 -7.34 7.78
N ARG A 23 1.26 -6.59 7.23
CA ARG A 23 1.87 -5.42 7.88
C ARG A 23 1.48 -4.14 7.15
N ILE A 24 1.55 -3.03 7.87
CA ILE A 24 1.60 -1.68 7.30
C ILE A 24 2.91 -1.03 7.76
N ASP A 25 3.37 0.00 7.05
CA ASP A 25 4.58 0.71 7.45
C ASP A 25 4.35 1.48 8.76
N MET A 26 5.42 1.67 9.55
CA MET A 26 5.32 2.24 10.90
C MET A 26 4.68 3.64 10.93
N ASN A 27 4.89 4.43 9.89
CA ASN A 27 4.34 5.79 9.77
C ASN A 27 3.03 5.83 8.96
N THR A 28 2.42 4.66 8.71
CA THR A 28 1.16 4.53 8.00
C THR A 28 0.08 4.13 8.99
N GLY A 29 -0.98 4.94 9.09
CA GLY A 29 -2.21 4.56 9.78
C GLY A 29 -3.15 3.80 8.85
N GLY A 30 -4.04 2.98 9.40
CA GLY A 30 -5.10 2.35 8.60
C GLY A 30 -5.58 1.02 9.14
N LEU A 31 -6.22 0.26 8.26
CA LEU A 31 -6.75 -1.06 8.55
C LEU A 31 -5.60 -2.09 8.65
N VAL A 32 -5.64 -2.90 9.71
CA VAL A 32 -4.74 -4.04 9.89
C VAL A 32 -5.59 -5.26 10.17
N MET A 33 -5.41 -6.31 9.35
CA MET A 33 -6.14 -7.57 9.51
C MET A 33 -5.38 -8.52 10.43
N LEU A 34 -6.10 -9.09 11.39
CA LEU A 34 -5.61 -10.13 12.30
C LEU A 34 -6.47 -11.38 12.17
N ALA A 35 -5.82 -12.53 12.06
CA ALA A 35 -6.48 -13.83 12.11
C ALA A 35 -6.70 -14.24 13.56
N LYS A 36 -7.84 -14.85 13.86
CA LYS A 36 -8.18 -15.32 15.23
C LYS A 36 -7.55 -16.66 15.58
N ASP A 37 -7.24 -17.46 14.56
CA ASP A 37 -6.66 -18.79 14.65
C ASP A 37 -5.90 -19.12 13.35
N LYS A 38 -5.27 -20.30 13.32
CA LYS A 38 -4.45 -20.75 12.21
C LYS A 38 -5.23 -20.91 10.91
N ARG A 39 -6.48 -21.39 10.97
CA ARG A 39 -7.29 -21.60 9.76
C ARG A 39 -7.64 -20.26 9.12
N ALA A 40 -8.10 -19.31 9.94
CA ALA A 40 -8.37 -17.96 9.48
C ALA A 40 -7.11 -17.27 8.90
N LEU A 41 -5.93 -17.56 9.45
CA LEU A 41 -4.67 -17.05 8.93
C LEU A 41 -4.35 -17.61 7.54
N GLU A 42 -4.49 -18.91 7.37
CA GLU A 42 -4.27 -19.59 6.08
C GLU A 42 -5.24 -19.07 5.01
N ASP A 43 -6.53 -18.99 5.34
CA ASP A 43 -7.57 -18.46 4.45
C ASP A 43 -7.27 -17.00 4.06
N ALA A 44 -6.94 -16.15 5.04
CA ALA A 44 -6.65 -14.74 4.78
C ALA A 44 -5.37 -14.55 3.95
N ILE A 45 -4.29 -15.30 4.23
CA ILE A 45 -3.07 -15.29 3.42
C ILE A 45 -3.38 -15.71 1.97
N ALA A 46 -4.28 -16.67 1.76
CA ALA A 46 -4.68 -17.08 0.42
C ALA A 46 -5.38 -15.93 -0.33
N LEU A 47 -6.20 -15.11 0.33
CA LEU A 47 -6.81 -13.93 -0.31
C LEU A 47 -5.75 -12.93 -0.78
N PHE A 48 -4.72 -12.65 0.03
CA PHE A 48 -3.62 -11.78 -0.36
C PHE A 48 -2.77 -12.36 -1.50
N LYS A 49 -2.49 -13.68 -1.47
CA LYS A 49 -1.67 -14.34 -2.49
C LYS A 49 -2.34 -14.43 -3.86
N ASN A 50 -3.67 -14.52 -3.88
CA ASN A 50 -4.46 -14.60 -5.10
C ASN A 50 -5.00 -13.23 -5.55
N ASP A 51 -4.49 -12.13 -4.97
CA ASP A 51 -4.89 -10.75 -5.28
C ASP A 51 -6.41 -10.50 -5.21
N LEU A 52 -7.11 -11.18 -4.29
CA LEU A 52 -8.57 -11.09 -4.12
C LEU A 52 -8.99 -9.93 -3.20
N LEU A 53 -8.10 -8.98 -2.92
CA LEU A 53 -8.33 -7.88 -2.00
C LEU A 53 -7.98 -6.54 -2.64
N ILE A 54 -8.98 -5.65 -2.70
CA ILE A 54 -8.79 -4.24 -3.04
C ILE A 54 -8.22 -3.52 -1.82
N LYS A 55 -7.02 -2.95 -1.96
CA LYS A 55 -6.30 -2.26 -0.89
C LYS A 55 -6.23 -0.77 -1.20
N ARG A 56 -7.03 0.05 -0.51
CA ARG A 56 -7.08 1.50 -0.69
C ARG A 56 -6.48 2.28 0.47
N TYR A 57 -5.77 3.35 0.12
CA TYR A 57 -5.10 4.25 1.04
C TYR A 57 -5.43 5.69 0.68
N ARG A 58 -5.57 6.55 1.68
CA ARG A 58 -5.60 8.00 1.47
C ARG A 58 -4.21 8.56 1.75
N CYS A 59 -3.76 9.46 0.88
CA CYS A 59 -2.45 10.09 0.98
C CYS A 59 -2.57 11.57 0.67
N ILE A 60 -1.72 12.38 1.31
CA ILE A 60 -1.48 13.76 0.90
C ILE A 60 -0.15 13.78 0.14
N VAL A 61 -0.16 14.34 -1.07
CA VAL A 61 1.00 14.51 -1.92
C VAL A 61 1.26 16.00 -2.20
N THR A 62 2.49 16.32 -2.57
CA THR A 62 2.86 17.65 -3.07
C THR A 62 2.40 17.82 -4.51
N GLY A 63 2.01 19.03 -4.88
CA GLY A 63 1.51 19.32 -6.21
C GLY A 63 0.23 18.55 -6.54
N ARG A 64 -0.02 18.38 -7.84
CA ARG A 64 -1.16 17.64 -8.40
C ARG A 64 -0.59 16.60 -9.36
N PRO A 65 -0.67 15.29 -9.05
CA PRO A 65 -0.17 14.26 -9.96
C PRO A 65 -0.93 14.29 -11.29
N GLU A 66 -0.19 14.27 -12.40
CA GLU A 66 -0.76 14.39 -13.75
C GLU A 66 -0.44 13.18 -14.65
N GLU A 67 0.21 12.16 -14.13
CA GLU A 67 0.65 10.98 -14.87
C GLU A 67 -0.35 9.82 -14.79
N GLY A 68 -0.25 8.90 -15.75
CA GLY A 68 -1.02 7.65 -15.78
C GLY A 68 -2.22 7.65 -16.71
N GLU A 69 -2.66 6.45 -17.06
CA GLU A 69 -3.79 6.21 -17.96
C GLU A 69 -5.09 6.04 -17.18
N THR A 70 -6.21 6.50 -17.74
CA THR A 70 -7.52 6.30 -17.09
C THR A 70 -7.94 4.84 -17.20
N VAL A 71 -8.31 4.23 -16.07
CA VAL A 71 -8.78 2.85 -15.97
C VAL A 71 -10.08 2.78 -15.17
N ILE A 72 -10.89 1.75 -15.45
CA ILE A 72 -12.05 1.37 -14.65
C ILE A 72 -11.62 0.18 -13.77
N CYS A 73 -11.68 0.33 -12.45
CA CYS A 73 -11.31 -0.68 -11.47
C CYS A 73 -12.37 -1.79 -11.37
N GLU A 74 -12.03 -2.88 -10.66
CA GLU A 74 -12.93 -4.02 -10.43
C GLU A 74 -14.22 -3.67 -9.69
N ASP A 75 -14.20 -2.59 -8.91
CA ASP A 75 -15.36 -2.06 -8.19
C ASP A 75 -15.98 -0.83 -8.86
N ASP A 76 -15.80 -0.72 -10.19
CA ASP A 76 -16.31 0.36 -11.05
C ASP A 76 -15.76 1.77 -10.74
N ALA A 77 -14.75 1.90 -9.86
CA ALA A 77 -14.08 3.17 -9.64
C ALA A 77 -13.27 3.60 -10.87
N ILE A 78 -13.38 4.87 -11.27
CA ILE A 78 -12.52 5.45 -12.30
C ILE A 78 -11.28 6.02 -11.63
N MET A 79 -10.10 5.53 -12.03
CA MET A 79 -8.80 5.93 -11.48
C MET A 79 -7.78 6.12 -12.60
N ARG A 80 -6.61 6.64 -12.25
CA ARG A 80 -5.43 6.73 -13.10
C ARG A 80 -4.42 5.68 -12.68
N GLU A 81 -3.95 4.86 -13.61
CA GLU A 81 -2.97 3.82 -13.34
C GLU A 81 -1.57 4.29 -13.70
N VAL A 82 -0.64 4.14 -12.75
CA VAL A 82 0.78 4.38 -12.95
C VAL A 82 1.56 3.09 -12.68
N SER A 83 2.44 2.74 -13.62
CA SER A 83 3.30 1.57 -13.54
C SER A 83 4.75 2.00 -13.68
N ALA A 84 5.62 1.37 -12.89
CA ALA A 84 7.05 1.61 -12.91
C ALA A 84 7.80 0.37 -12.41
N PHE A 85 9.12 0.50 -12.25
CA PHE A 85 10.00 -0.55 -11.76
C PHE A 85 10.64 -0.12 -10.44
N LEU A 86 10.58 -0.99 -9.43
CA LEU A 86 11.03 -0.70 -8.08
C LEU A 86 12.30 -1.48 -7.75
N GLU A 87 13.35 -0.75 -7.41
CA GLU A 87 14.56 -1.31 -6.81
C GLU A 87 14.45 -1.25 -5.29
N LYS A 88 14.79 -2.36 -4.60
CA LYS A 88 14.95 -2.38 -3.16
C LYS A 88 16.39 -2.73 -2.80
N THR A 89 17.09 -1.78 -2.21
CA THR A 89 18.48 -1.97 -1.81
C THR A 89 18.60 -2.82 -0.55
N ARG A 90 19.81 -3.35 -0.28
CA ARG A 90 20.10 -4.16 0.91
C ARG A 90 19.90 -3.41 2.22
N ASP A 91 20.11 -2.09 2.23
CA ASP A 91 19.86 -1.20 3.37
C ASP A 91 18.39 -0.77 3.48
N GLY A 92 17.49 -1.30 2.64
CA GLY A 92 16.05 -1.10 2.73
C GLY A 92 15.53 0.19 2.10
N LYS A 93 16.37 0.90 1.35
CA LYS A 93 15.92 2.03 0.52
C LYS A 93 15.19 1.51 -0.71
N VAL A 94 14.32 2.37 -1.23
CA VAL A 94 13.44 2.06 -2.35
C VAL A 94 13.59 3.17 -3.39
N TYR A 95 13.81 2.78 -4.64
CA TYR A 95 13.94 3.67 -5.78
C TYR A 95 12.99 3.25 -6.89
N ILE A 96 12.56 4.21 -7.71
CA ILE A 96 11.68 3.99 -8.85
C ILE A 96 12.43 4.29 -10.14
N HIS A 97 12.23 3.44 -11.14
CA HIS A 97 12.77 3.56 -12.48
C HIS A 97 11.64 3.47 -13.50
N ASP A 98 11.66 4.34 -14.51
CA ASP A 98 10.67 4.30 -15.60
C ASP A 98 10.94 3.15 -16.59
N VAL A 99 12.19 2.67 -16.64
CA VAL A 99 12.64 1.56 -17.49
C VAL A 99 13.22 0.46 -16.60
N GLN A 100 12.81 -0.79 -16.86
CA GLN A 100 13.23 -1.94 -16.07
C GLN A 100 14.76 -2.12 -16.07
N ARG A 101 15.33 -2.29 -14.89
CA ARG A 101 16.72 -2.74 -14.69
C ARG A 101 16.77 -4.15 -14.10
N GLU A 102 17.96 -4.74 -14.13
CA GLU A 102 18.18 -6.05 -13.54
C GLU A 102 17.83 -6.04 -12.04
N GLY A 103 16.96 -6.95 -11.63
CA GLY A 103 16.51 -7.09 -10.24
C GLY A 103 15.34 -6.18 -9.85
N ASP A 104 14.91 -5.26 -10.71
CA ASP A 104 13.74 -4.43 -10.42
C ASP A 104 12.46 -5.27 -10.41
N LEU A 105 11.54 -4.89 -9.52
CA LEU A 105 10.22 -5.49 -9.43
C LEU A 105 9.17 -4.55 -10.06
N PRO A 106 8.27 -5.04 -10.92
CA PRO A 106 7.19 -4.21 -11.44
C PRO A 106 6.28 -3.77 -10.29
N VAL A 107 5.87 -2.50 -10.35
CA VAL A 107 4.93 -1.90 -9.40
C VAL A 107 3.85 -1.13 -10.12
N THR A 108 2.60 -1.34 -9.70
CA THR A 108 1.43 -0.66 -10.25
C THR A 108 0.57 -0.14 -9.11
N THR A 109 0.24 1.14 -9.19
CA THR A 109 -0.69 1.83 -8.28
C THR A 109 -1.70 2.58 -9.11
N ARG A 110 -2.96 2.49 -8.73
CA ARG A 110 -4.03 3.33 -9.27
C ARG A 110 -4.31 4.45 -8.30
N TYR A 111 -4.70 5.62 -8.78
CA TYR A 111 -5.08 6.72 -7.91
C TYR A 111 -6.16 7.60 -8.50
N ARG A 112 -6.86 8.32 -7.63
CA ARG A 112 -7.72 9.43 -8.03
C ARG A 112 -7.57 10.58 -7.05
N ILE A 113 -7.74 11.79 -7.57
CA ILE A 113 -7.76 13.01 -6.75
C ILE A 113 -9.08 13.05 -5.99
N LEU A 114 -9.00 13.28 -4.67
CA LEU A 114 -10.16 13.52 -3.82
C LEU A 114 -10.35 15.03 -3.60
N GLU A 115 -9.28 15.75 -3.28
CA GLU A 115 -9.33 17.18 -2.98
C GLU A 115 -7.99 17.87 -3.29
N GLU A 116 -8.04 19.09 -3.83
CA GLU A 116 -6.85 19.92 -4.07
C GLU A 116 -6.81 21.09 -3.08
N PHE A 117 -5.78 21.13 -2.24
CA PHE A 117 -5.51 22.25 -1.33
C PHE A 117 -4.59 23.27 -1.99
N LYS A 118 -5.12 23.99 -3.00
CA LYS A 118 -4.35 24.89 -3.88
C LYS A 118 -3.47 25.90 -3.14
N GLY A 119 -3.94 26.46 -2.03
CA GLY A 119 -3.18 27.41 -1.22
C GLY A 119 -1.93 26.83 -0.53
N ALA A 120 -1.89 25.52 -0.33
CA ALA A 120 -0.76 24.81 0.27
C ALA A 120 0.10 24.06 -0.78
N GLY A 121 -0.35 23.99 -2.04
CA GLY A 121 0.29 23.17 -3.06
C GLY A 121 0.24 21.68 -2.72
N LEU A 122 -0.83 21.22 -2.07
CA LEU A 122 -1.02 19.82 -1.67
C LEU A 122 -2.28 19.26 -2.31
N THR A 123 -2.28 17.95 -2.56
CA THR A 123 -3.45 17.22 -3.06
C THR A 123 -3.69 15.99 -2.21
N GLU A 124 -4.95 15.77 -1.82
CA GLU A 124 -5.39 14.50 -1.29
C GLU A 124 -5.76 13.55 -2.43
N ILE A 125 -5.20 12.34 -2.37
CA ILE A 125 -5.48 11.27 -3.31
C ILE A 125 -5.92 10.01 -2.57
N GLU A 126 -6.77 9.23 -3.22
CA GLU A 126 -6.97 7.82 -2.90
C GLU A 126 -6.09 6.99 -3.84
N CYS A 127 -5.34 6.05 -3.27
CA CYS A 127 -4.48 5.12 -3.98
C CYS A 127 -4.97 3.69 -3.77
N GLU A 128 -5.06 2.92 -4.85
CA GLU A 128 -5.28 1.48 -4.85
C GLU A 128 -4.00 0.74 -5.24
N LEU A 129 -3.55 -0.16 -4.37
CA LEU A 129 -2.38 -1.00 -4.63
C LEU A 129 -2.76 -2.23 -5.45
N VAL A 130 -2.46 -2.20 -6.75
CA VAL A 130 -2.53 -3.37 -7.62
C VAL A 130 -1.42 -4.36 -7.23
N THR A 131 -0.17 -3.89 -7.18
CA THR A 131 0.93 -4.64 -6.57
C THR A 131 1.19 -4.19 -5.13
N GLY A 132 1.73 -5.07 -4.28
CA GLY A 132 2.01 -4.77 -2.87
C GLY A 132 3.50 -4.85 -2.49
N ARG A 133 4.31 -3.85 -2.83
CA ARG A 133 5.73 -3.78 -2.44
C ARG A 133 5.96 -2.81 -1.26
N THR A 134 7.05 -3.01 -0.52
CA THR A 134 7.45 -2.13 0.60
C THR A 134 7.62 -0.69 0.12
N HIS A 135 7.02 0.28 0.81
CA HIS A 135 7.09 1.71 0.49
C HIS A 135 6.59 2.11 -0.92
N GLN A 136 5.87 1.24 -1.63
CA GLN A 136 5.51 1.43 -3.04
C GLN A 136 4.83 2.79 -3.32
N ILE A 137 3.74 3.11 -2.60
CA ILE A 137 3.01 4.38 -2.79
C ILE A 137 3.95 5.57 -2.58
N ARG A 138 4.71 5.56 -1.48
CA ARG A 138 5.61 6.66 -1.12
C ARG A 138 6.67 6.88 -2.20
N ALA A 139 7.29 5.80 -2.68
CA ALA A 139 8.34 5.87 -3.67
C ALA A 139 7.81 6.30 -5.04
N GLN A 140 6.66 5.76 -5.47
CA GLN A 140 6.05 6.14 -6.75
C GLN A 140 5.64 7.61 -6.77
N PHE A 141 4.90 8.09 -5.76
CA PHE A 141 4.45 9.48 -5.77
C PHE A 141 5.60 10.47 -5.60
N ALA A 142 6.63 10.15 -4.79
CA ALA A 142 7.83 10.98 -4.72
C ALA A 142 8.63 11.02 -6.04
N HIS A 143 8.52 9.99 -6.89
CA HIS A 143 9.15 9.96 -8.22
C HIS A 143 8.36 10.76 -9.26
N LEU A 144 7.04 10.86 -9.10
CA LEU A 144 6.17 11.62 -10.00
C LEU A 144 6.24 13.15 -9.78
N GLY A 145 6.53 13.59 -8.55
CA GLY A 145 6.65 15.03 -8.19
C GLY A 145 6.01 15.36 -6.85
#